data_AF-A0AAV1NAB1-F1
#
_entry.id   AF-A0AAV1NAB1-F1
#
_cell.length_a   1.000
_cell.length_b   1.000
_cell.length_c   1.000
_cell.angle_alpha   90.00
_cell.angle_beta   90.00
_cell.angle_gamma   90.00
#
_symmetry.space_group_name_H-M   'P 1'
#
loop_
_entity.id
_entity.type
_entity.pdbx_description
1 polymer ?
#
loop_
_entity_poly.entity_id
_entity_poly.type
_entity_poly.pdbx_seq_one_letter_code
_entity_poly.pdbx_strand_id
1 'polypeptide(L)'
;MAFTGKYELESQENYEEFLEAVGLLNAKTDHKVVTEVLQDGNNFTWTQTIPNWNWSNKFTVGQECELATMMGSKFKAPVALENGKISIQFPQYIFTAEIIEDKLVMICITSGDKGVTFKRVNKRI
;
A
#
# COMPACT_ATOMS: atom_id res chain seq x y z
N MET A 1 -5.69 -11.83 13.83
CA MET A 1 -5.76 -10.59 13.04
C MET A 1 -5.89 -10.93 11.57
N ALA A 2 -6.77 -10.25 10.83
CA ALA A 2 -7.05 -10.59 9.43
C ALA A 2 -5.88 -10.24 8.49
N PHE A 3 -5.15 -9.16 8.78
CA PHE A 3 -4.06 -8.70 7.92
C PHE A 3 -2.72 -9.36 8.22
N THR A 4 -2.52 -9.95 9.40
CA THR A 4 -1.19 -10.44 9.81
C THR A 4 -0.72 -11.62 8.94
N GLY A 5 0.35 -11.41 8.17
CA GLY A 5 0.90 -12.41 7.26
C GLY A 5 1.93 -11.83 6.29
N LYS A 6 2.59 -12.73 5.56
CA LYS A 6 3.42 -12.41 4.41
C LYS A 6 2.60 -12.62 3.14
N TYR A 7 2.72 -11.69 2.22
CA TYR A 7 2.03 -11.71 0.94
C TYR A 7 3.04 -11.46 -0.18
N GLU A 8 2.99 -12.26 -1.24
CA GLU A 8 3.76 -12.05 -2.46
C GLU A 8 2.87 -11.42 -3.52
N LEU A 9 3.39 -10.42 -4.26
CA LEU A 9 2.74 -9.86 -5.44
C LEU A 9 2.29 -10.98 -6.38
N GLU A 10 0.98 -11.06 -6.61
CA GLU A 10 0.35 -12.01 -7.54
C GLU A 10 0.06 -11.33 -8.87
N SER A 11 -0.64 -10.19 -8.83
CA SER A 11 -1.05 -9.42 -10.00
C SER A 11 -1.13 -7.93 -9.69
N GLN A 12 -0.94 -7.09 -10.70
CA GLN A 12 -1.15 -5.65 -10.62
C GLN A 12 -1.74 -5.11 -11.92
N GLU A 13 -2.66 -4.16 -11.80
CA GLU A 13 -3.44 -3.55 -12.88
C GLU A 13 -3.22 -2.04 -12.84
N ASN A 14 -3.09 -1.39 -14.01
CA ASN A 14 -2.91 0.07 -14.17
C ASN A 14 -1.70 0.65 -13.42
N TYR A 15 -0.66 -0.16 -13.19
CA TYR A 15 0.55 0.27 -12.48
C TYR A 15 1.30 1.38 -13.21
N GLU A 16 1.47 1.26 -14.52
CA GLU A 16 2.20 2.24 -15.33
C GLU A 16 1.48 3.57 -15.41
N GLU A 17 0.16 3.55 -15.69
CA GLU A 17 -0.68 4.75 -15.71
C GLU A 17 -0.70 5.46 -14.36
N PHE A 18 -0.73 4.70 -13.26
CA PHE A 18 -0.70 5.27 -11.92
C PHE A 18 0.64 5.94 -11.65
N LEU A 19 1.74 5.26 -11.92
CA LEU A 19 3.08 5.80 -11.74
C LEU A 19 3.31 7.05 -12.61
N GLU A 20 2.79 7.07 -13.82
CA GLU A 20 2.82 8.26 -14.68
C GLU A 20 2.03 9.41 -14.06
N ALA A 21 0.81 9.14 -13.58
CA ALA A 21 -0.05 10.14 -12.96
C ALA A 21 0.54 10.74 -11.66
N VAL A 22 1.26 9.94 -10.85
CA VAL A 22 1.95 10.42 -9.64
C VAL A 22 3.40 10.88 -9.89
N GLY A 23 3.90 10.81 -11.13
CA GLY A 23 5.26 11.18 -11.48
C GLY A 23 6.35 10.25 -10.89
N LEU A 24 6.00 9.00 -10.55
CA LEU A 24 6.89 7.98 -9.98
C LEU A 24 7.32 6.90 -10.99
N LEU A 25 7.29 7.18 -12.29
CA LEU A 25 7.73 6.25 -13.34
C LEU A 25 9.13 5.66 -13.08
N ASN A 26 10.04 6.45 -12.50
CA ASN A 26 11.40 6.00 -12.13
C ASN A 26 11.42 4.96 -11.00
N ALA A 27 10.33 4.83 -10.25
CA ALA A 27 10.18 3.87 -9.16
C ALA A 27 9.47 2.58 -9.61
N LYS A 28 9.21 2.43 -10.92
CA LYS A 28 8.64 1.21 -11.51
C LYS A 28 9.51 0.02 -11.16
N THR A 29 8.93 -0.92 -10.39
CA THR A 29 9.57 -2.18 -10.06
C THR A 29 8.83 -3.30 -10.77
N ASP A 30 9.54 -4.00 -11.66
CA ASP A 30 9.01 -5.19 -12.35
C ASP A 30 9.14 -6.46 -11.49
N HIS A 31 9.89 -6.37 -10.38
CA HIS A 31 10.12 -7.48 -9.47
C HIS A 31 8.93 -7.74 -8.54
N LYS A 32 8.82 -8.99 -8.11
CA LYS A 32 7.89 -9.42 -7.06
C LYS A 32 8.15 -8.65 -5.77
N VAL A 33 7.13 -7.92 -5.32
CA VAL A 33 7.14 -7.26 -4.02
C VAL A 33 6.58 -8.23 -2.99
N VAL A 34 7.34 -8.49 -1.93
CA VAL A 34 6.85 -9.22 -0.76
C VAL A 34 6.40 -8.21 0.27
N THR A 35 5.13 -8.25 0.62
CA THR A 35 4.52 -7.38 1.62
C THR A 35 4.24 -8.20 2.88
N GLU A 36 4.87 -7.86 3.98
CA GLU A 36 4.56 -8.40 5.29
C GLU A 36 3.74 -7.36 6.07
N VAL A 37 2.60 -7.78 6.59
CA VAL A 37 1.76 -6.94 7.43
C VAL A 37 1.69 -7.59 8.80
N LEU A 38 1.92 -6.80 9.85
CA LEU A 38 1.78 -7.21 11.24
C LEU A 38 0.79 -6.26 11.90
N GLN A 39 -0.39 -6.78 12.21
CA GLN A 39 -1.43 -6.06 12.93
C GLN A 39 -1.35 -6.42 14.41
N ASP A 40 -1.25 -5.40 15.26
CA ASP A 40 -1.26 -5.46 16.72
C ASP A 40 -2.34 -4.49 17.26
N GLY A 41 -3.58 -5.00 17.37
CA GLY A 41 -4.75 -4.18 17.67
C GLY A 41 -4.98 -3.10 16.60
N ASN A 42 -4.70 -1.84 16.97
CA ASN A 42 -4.77 -0.67 16.09
C ASN A 42 -3.42 -0.30 15.45
N ASN A 43 -2.31 -0.91 15.89
CA ASN A 43 -1.00 -0.69 15.32
C ASN A 43 -0.78 -1.65 14.15
N PHE A 44 -0.30 -1.12 13.04
CA PHE A 44 0.04 -1.88 11.85
C PHE A 44 1.50 -1.61 11.52
N THR A 45 2.24 -2.68 11.26
CA THR A 45 3.59 -2.62 10.71
C THR A 45 3.54 -3.23 9.32
N TRP A 46 3.81 -2.42 8.32
CA TRP A 46 3.74 -2.77 6.92
C TRP A 46 5.13 -2.74 6.33
N THR A 47 5.70 -3.92 6.11
CA THR A 47 7.05 -4.09 5.58
C THR A 47 6.96 -4.55 4.13
N GLN A 48 7.49 -3.76 3.20
CA GLN A 48 7.62 -4.17 1.81
C GLN A 48 9.07 -4.48 1.51
N THR A 49 9.29 -5.63 0.91
CA THR A 49 10.60 -6.15 0.51
C THR A 49 10.59 -6.35 -0.99
N ILE A 50 11.55 -5.73 -1.67
CA ILE A 50 11.88 -5.96 -3.06
C ILE A 50 13.30 -6.54 -3.12
N PRO A 51 13.73 -7.21 -4.21
CA PRO A 51 15.03 -7.88 -4.27
C PRO A 51 16.24 -7.01 -3.87
N ASN A 52 16.15 -5.70 -4.11
CA ASN A 52 17.26 -4.76 -3.89
C ASN A 52 17.04 -3.80 -2.72
N TRP A 53 15.87 -3.79 -2.08
CA TRP A 53 15.51 -2.81 -1.06
C TRP A 53 14.38 -3.31 -0.16
N ASN A 54 14.32 -2.87 1.10
CA ASN A 54 13.16 -3.11 1.95
C ASN A 54 12.84 -1.85 2.75
N TRP A 55 11.57 -1.63 3.02
CA TRP A 55 11.11 -0.51 3.82
C TRP A 55 9.94 -0.94 4.70
N SER A 56 9.91 -0.42 5.93
CA SER A 56 8.87 -0.70 6.91
C SER A 56 8.15 0.58 7.31
N ASN A 57 6.82 0.55 7.25
CA ASN A 57 5.93 1.63 7.65
C ASN A 57 5.15 1.19 8.89
N LYS A 58 5.27 1.95 9.97
CA LYS A 58 4.49 1.70 11.18
C LYS A 58 3.45 2.80 11.34
N PHE A 59 2.19 2.41 11.39
CA PHE A 59 1.07 3.33 11.52
C PHE A 59 0.00 2.80 12.46
N THR A 60 -0.72 3.72 13.08
CA THR A 60 -1.80 3.44 14.02
C THR A 60 -3.10 3.93 13.43
N VAL A 61 -4.06 3.04 13.32
CA VAL A 61 -5.41 3.34 12.84
C VAL A 61 -6.08 4.35 13.78
N GLY A 62 -6.74 5.34 13.19
CA GLY A 62 -7.41 6.44 13.88
C GLY A 62 -6.50 7.61 14.25
N GLN A 63 -5.23 7.58 13.84
CA GLN A 63 -4.27 8.66 14.09
C GLN A 63 -3.50 9.04 12.82
N GLU A 64 -2.94 10.24 12.83
CA GLU A 64 -1.99 10.68 11.82
C GLU A 64 -0.63 10.02 12.09
N CYS A 65 -0.11 9.29 11.10
CA CYS A 65 1.15 8.56 11.22
C CYS A 65 2.12 8.95 10.13
N GLU A 66 3.41 8.90 10.47
CA GLU A 66 4.50 9.12 9.51
C GLU A 66 4.71 7.85 8.68
N LEU A 67 4.48 7.96 7.37
CA LEU A 67 4.66 6.92 6.39
C LEU A 67 5.80 7.33 5.44
N ALA A 68 6.64 6.37 5.07
CA ALA A 68 7.68 6.47 4.08
C ALA A 68 7.23 5.83 2.76
N THR A 69 7.44 6.52 1.65
CA THR A 69 7.29 5.95 0.31
C THR A 69 8.54 5.15 -0.07
N MET A 70 8.45 4.39 -1.17
CA MET A 70 9.61 3.65 -1.70
C MET A 70 10.80 4.54 -2.09
N MET A 71 10.58 5.85 -2.30
CA MET A 71 11.66 6.81 -2.56
C MET A 71 12.35 7.33 -1.28
N GLY A 72 11.94 6.85 -0.10
CA GLY A 72 12.45 7.33 1.19
C GLY A 72 11.82 8.65 1.67
N SER A 73 10.93 9.26 0.88
CA SER A 73 10.18 10.44 1.28
C SER A 73 9.18 10.09 2.36
N LYS A 74 9.28 10.77 3.51
CA LYS A 74 8.36 10.62 4.62
C LYS A 74 7.27 11.68 4.56
N PHE A 75 6.04 11.29 4.84
CA PHE A 75 4.90 12.18 4.91
C PHE A 75 3.98 11.71 6.03
N LYS A 76 3.13 12.61 6.52
CA LYS A 76 2.13 12.27 7.53
C LYS A 76 0.77 12.12 6.88
N ALA A 77 0.08 11.03 7.18
CA ALA A 77 -1.28 10.83 6.70
C ALA A 77 -2.15 10.17 7.79
N PRO A 78 -3.44 10.54 7.87
CA PRO A 78 -4.39 9.84 8.71
C PRO A 78 -4.67 8.46 8.14
N VAL A 79 -4.61 7.44 8.99
CA VAL A 79 -5.01 6.08 8.64
C VAL A 79 -6.39 5.80 9.22
N ALA A 80 -7.35 5.51 8.36
CA ALA A 80 -8.68 5.02 8.74
C ALA A 80 -8.76 3.51 8.55
N LEU A 81 -9.53 2.82 9.39
CA LEU A 81 -9.89 1.42 9.22
C LEU A 81 -11.40 1.33 9.37
N GLU A 82 -12.10 1.03 8.28
CA GLU A 82 -13.55 0.86 8.28
C GLU A 82 -13.89 -0.52 7.75
N ASN A 83 -14.66 -1.30 8.51
CA ASN A 83 -15.12 -2.63 8.10
C ASN A 83 -13.97 -3.61 7.73
N GLY A 84 -12.78 -3.44 8.31
CA GLY A 84 -11.61 -4.25 7.97
C GLY A 84 -10.91 -3.83 6.67
N LYS A 85 -11.20 -2.63 6.17
CA LYS A 85 -10.49 -1.98 5.05
C LYS A 85 -9.70 -0.78 5.58
N ILE A 86 -8.40 -0.79 5.34
CA ILE A 86 -7.49 0.31 5.64
C ILE A 86 -7.65 1.35 4.53
N SER A 87 -7.77 2.62 4.89
CA SER A 87 -7.82 3.74 3.98
C SER A 87 -6.84 4.81 4.45
N ILE A 88 -5.94 5.22 3.58
CA ILE A 88 -4.92 6.23 3.82
C ILE A 88 -5.09 7.31 2.77
N GLN A 89 -5.39 8.52 3.22
CA GLN A 89 -5.60 9.65 2.33
C GLN A 89 -4.27 10.38 2.11
N PHE A 90 -3.70 10.25 0.91
CA PHE A 90 -2.54 11.04 0.49
C PHE A 90 -3.03 12.30 -0.23
N PRO A 91 -2.21 13.36 -0.27
CA PRO A 91 -2.56 14.57 -1.03
C PRO A 91 -2.69 14.32 -2.54
N GLN A 92 -2.01 13.31 -3.09
CA GLN A 92 -2.03 12.99 -4.53
C GLN A 92 -2.93 11.80 -4.90
N TYR A 93 -3.23 10.92 -3.94
CA TYR A 93 -4.02 9.71 -4.18
C TYR A 93 -4.64 9.17 -2.89
N ILE A 94 -5.62 8.29 -3.01
CA ILE A 94 -6.19 7.56 -1.89
C ILE A 94 -5.68 6.14 -1.98
N PHE A 95 -4.97 5.69 -0.95
CA PHE A 95 -4.55 4.31 -0.82
C PHE A 95 -5.57 3.56 0.03
N THR A 96 -6.01 2.40 -0.42
CA THR A 96 -6.86 1.52 0.36
C THR A 96 -6.32 0.10 0.33
N ALA A 97 -6.49 -0.66 1.41
CA ALA A 97 -6.08 -2.04 1.49
C ALA A 97 -7.09 -2.87 2.27
N GLU A 98 -7.42 -4.04 1.74
CA GLU A 98 -8.36 -4.99 2.32
C GLU A 98 -7.91 -6.42 2.08
N ILE A 99 -8.36 -7.34 2.94
CA ILE A 99 -8.15 -8.77 2.77
C ILE A 99 -9.40 -9.37 2.14
N ILE A 100 -9.27 -9.88 0.91
CA ILE A 100 -10.34 -10.56 0.17
C ILE A 100 -9.88 -11.99 -0.07
N GLU A 101 -10.61 -12.98 0.43
CA GLU A 101 -10.32 -14.41 0.20
C GLU A 101 -8.86 -14.81 0.56
N ASP A 102 -8.35 -14.33 1.70
CA ASP A 102 -6.96 -14.53 2.16
C ASP A 102 -5.88 -13.86 1.25
N LYS A 103 -6.30 -12.99 0.32
CA LYS A 103 -5.41 -12.17 -0.51
C LYS A 103 -5.44 -10.71 -0.07
N LEU A 104 -4.28 -10.08 -0.03
CA LEU A 104 -4.13 -8.67 0.26
C LEU A 104 -4.33 -7.86 -1.02
N VAL A 105 -5.49 -7.21 -1.11
CA VAL A 105 -5.87 -6.34 -2.23
C VAL A 105 -5.64 -4.89 -1.83
N MET A 106 -4.74 -4.23 -2.56
CA MET A 106 -4.38 -2.83 -2.39
C MET A 106 -4.88 -2.06 -3.60
N ILE A 107 -5.57 -0.95 -3.38
CA ILE A 107 -6.11 -0.09 -4.44
C ILE A 107 -5.64 1.34 -4.17
N CYS A 108 -4.97 1.95 -5.16
CA CYS A 108 -4.61 3.36 -5.13
C CYS A 108 -5.41 4.11 -6.19
N ILE A 109 -6.03 5.22 -5.80
CA ILE A 109 -6.85 6.04 -6.71
C ILE A 109 -6.25 7.45 -6.73
N THR A 110 -5.74 7.90 -7.88
CA THR A 110 -5.20 9.27 -7.99
C THR A 110 -6.30 10.32 -8.01
N SER A 111 -6.01 11.49 -7.44
CA SER A 111 -6.90 12.64 -7.48
C SER A 111 -6.62 13.47 -8.74
N GLY A 112 -7.58 13.55 -9.67
CA GLY A 112 -7.47 14.34 -10.91
C GLY A 112 -8.53 13.98 -11.96
N ASP A 113 -8.62 14.76 -13.04
CA ASP A 113 -9.60 14.60 -14.15
C ASP A 113 -9.55 13.22 -14.84
N LYS A 114 -8.41 12.54 -14.77
CA LYS A 114 -8.20 11.16 -15.24
C LYS A 114 -7.86 10.24 -14.06
N GLY A 115 -8.75 10.15 -13.06
CA GLY A 115 -8.52 9.33 -11.87
C GLY A 115 -8.09 7.91 -12.23
N VAL A 116 -6.80 7.60 -12.05
CA VAL A 116 -6.25 6.28 -12.35
C VAL A 116 -6.45 5.40 -11.13
N THR A 117 -7.03 4.23 -11.34
CA THR A 117 -7.22 3.23 -10.29
C THR A 117 -6.18 2.14 -10.48
N PHE A 118 -5.13 2.18 -9.68
CA PHE A 118 -4.16 1.09 -9.57
C PHE A 118 -4.70 0.04 -8.60
N LYS A 119 -4.66 -1.22 -9.03
CA LYS A 119 -5.03 -2.35 -8.18
C LYS A 119 -3.88 -3.33 -8.12
N ARG A 120 -3.54 -3.77 -6.92
CA ARG A 120 -2.51 -4.78 -6.67
C ARG A 120 -3.08 -5.86 -5.78
N VAL A 121 -2.95 -7.10 -6.22
CA VAL A 121 -3.37 -8.29 -5.50
C VAL A 121 -2.10 -9.04 -5.08
N ASN A 122 -1.99 -9.31 -3.78
CA ASN A 122 -0.90 -10.10 -3.23
C ASN A 122 -1.49 -11.35 -2.60
N LYS A 123 -0.96 -12.51 -2.97
CA LYS A 123 -1.36 -13.79 -2.38
C LYS A 123 -0.57 -14.04 -1.11
N ARG A 124 -1.19 -14.64 -0.11
CA ARG A 124 -0.48 -15.05 1.11
C ARG A 124 0.54 -16.15 0.78
N ILE A 125 1.71 -16.11 1.41
CA ILE A 125 2.79 -17.12 1.31
C ILE A 125 3.19 -17.67 2.67
#